data_AF-A0A9X1YA43-F1
#
_entry.id   AF-A0A9X1YA43-F1
#
_cell.length_a   1.000
_cell.length_b   1.000
_cell.length_c   1.000
_cell.angle_alpha   90.00
_cell.angle_beta   90.00
_cell.angle_gamma   90.00
#
_symmetry.space_group_name_H-M   'P 1'
#
loop_
_entity.id
_entity.type
_entity.pdbx_description
1 polymer ?
#
loop_
_entity_poly.entity_id
_entity_poly.type
_entity_poly.pdbx_seq_one_letter_code
_entity_poly.pdbx_strand_id
1 'polypeptide(L)' 'MRIADDDRHLIHDPAQLEALYGTPGEASVIKEVDHIHPHYAAFIRAAPFAVLATAGPGGLDAGPRGAAAG' A
#
# COMPACT_ATOMS: atom_id res chain seq x y z
N MET A 1 7.85 23.38 11.91
CA MET A 1 7.62 22.34 12.92
C MET A 1 8.69 21.27 12.72
N ARG A 2 9.78 21.29 13.50
CA ARG A 2 10.78 20.21 13.47
C ARG A 2 10.36 19.17 14.50
N ILE A 3 10.00 17.98 14.04
CA ILE A 3 10.02 16.78 14.89
C ILE A 3 11.49 16.58 15.26
N ALA A 4 11.80 16.46 16.55
CA ALA A 4 13.15 16.17 17.00
C ALA A 4 13.62 14.82 16.40
N ASP A 5 14.88 14.78 15.97
CA ASP A 5 15.57 13.67 15.30
C ASP A 5 15.72 12.45 16.24
N ASP A 6 14.62 11.75 16.52
CA ASP A 6 14.64 10.42 17.13
C ASP A 6 14.43 9.36 16.05
N ASP A 7 15.52 9.04 15.35
CA ASP A 7 15.55 8.12 14.22
C ASP A 7 15.44 6.65 14.63
N ARG A 8 15.24 6.34 15.92
CA ARG A 8 15.21 4.97 16.47
C ARG A 8 14.15 4.07 15.83
N HIS A 9 13.15 4.65 15.17
CA HIS A 9 12.06 3.91 14.53
C HIS A 9 12.01 4.11 13.00
N LEU A 10 13.04 4.73 12.40
CA LEU A 10 13.11 4.86 10.95
C LEU A 10 13.62 3.56 10.31
N ILE A 11 12.92 3.13 9.27
CA ILE A 11 13.28 2.01 8.41
C ILE A 11 13.78 2.60 7.10
N HIS A 12 15.03 2.32 6.76
CA HIS A 12 15.72 2.90 5.61
C HIS A 12 15.77 1.97 4.40
N ASP A 13 15.55 0.67 4.60
CA ASP A 13 15.55 -0.32 3.54
C ASP A 13 14.57 -1.48 3.82
N PRO A 14 14.21 -2.26 2.78
CA PRO A 14 13.33 -3.42 2.94
C PRO A 14 13.89 -4.50 3.88
N ALA A 15 15.20 -4.70 3.95
CA ALA A 15 15.79 -5.75 4.79
C ALA A 15 15.59 -5.46 6.29
N GLN A 16 15.65 -4.18 6.69
CA GLN A 16 15.29 -3.76 8.05
C GLN A 16 13.82 -4.03 8.37
N LEU A 17 12.92 -3.79 7.42
CA LEU A 17 11.49 -4.12 7.59
C LEU A 17 11.28 -5.63 7.72
N GLU A 18 11.91 -6.40 6.85
CA GLU A 18 11.84 -7.87 6.84
C GLU A 18 12.39 -8.48 8.13
N ALA A 19 13.45 -7.91 8.71
CA ALA A 19 13.99 -8.35 10.00
C ALA A 19 12.99 -8.15 11.16
N LEU A 20 12.10 -7.15 11.07
CA LEU A 20 11.08 -6.88 12.08
C LEU A 20 9.84 -7.77 11.92
N TYR A 21 9.39 -7.98 10.68
CA TYR A 21 8.15 -8.71 10.39
C TYR A 21 8.36 -10.21 10.15
N GLY A 22 9.54 -10.63 9.71
CA GLY A 22 9.85 -12.01 9.35
C GLY A 22 9.02 -12.51 8.16
N THR A 23 8.84 -13.83 8.09
CA THR A 23 7.99 -14.45 7.08
C THR A 23 6.51 -14.35 7.47
N PRO A 24 5.59 -14.14 6.51
CA PRO A 24 4.16 -14.18 6.80
C PRO A 24 3.74 -15.51 7.41
N GLY A 25 2.99 -15.47 8.51
CA GLY A 25 2.40 -16.67 9.12
C GLY A 25 1.30 -17.27 8.24
N GLU A 26 0.96 -18.53 8.50
CA GLU A 26 -0.02 -19.33 7.71
C GLU A 26 -1.34 -18.60 7.49
N ALA A 27 -1.93 -18.01 8.53
CA ALA A 27 -3.18 -17.25 8.42
C ALA A 27 -3.09 -16.02 7.49
N SER A 28 -1.90 -15.40 7.38
CA SER A 28 -1.66 -14.29 6.45
C SER A 28 -1.52 -14.76 5.00
N VAL A 29 -1.04 -15.98 4.80
CA VAL A 29 -0.93 -16.59 3.46
C VAL A 29 -2.29 -17.09 3.00
N ILE A 30 -3.07 -17.74 3.86
CA ILE A 30 -4.39 -18.30 3.51
C ILE A 30 -5.37 -17.24 3.01
N LYS A 31 -5.27 -16.00 3.50
CA LYS A 31 -6.16 -14.90 3.09
C LYS A 31 -5.76 -14.24 1.75
N GLU A 32 -4.68 -14.69 1.11
CA GLU A 32 -4.26 -14.20 -0.20
C GLU A 32 -5.11 -14.84 -1.31
N VAL A 33 -5.60 -14.03 -2.24
CA VAL A 33 -6.37 -14.49 -3.40
C VAL A 33 -5.93 -13.72 -4.65
N ASP A 34 -5.96 -14.39 -5.79
CA ASP A 34 -5.59 -13.84 -7.11
C ASP A 34 -6.73 -13.09 -7.81
N HIS A 35 -7.89 -12.98 -7.15
CA HIS A 35 -9.09 -12.39 -7.71
C HIS A 35 -9.80 -11.47 -6.72
N ILE A 36 -10.59 -10.56 -7.27
CA ILE A 36 -11.43 -9.67 -6.48
C ILE A 36 -12.76 -10.36 -6.22
N HIS A 37 -13.08 -10.58 -4.94
CA HIS A 37 -14.37 -11.15 -4.55
C HIS A 37 -15.54 -10.28 -5.07
N PRO A 38 -16.69 -10.88 -5.42
CA PRO A 38 -17.81 -10.15 -6.02
C PRO A 38 -18.27 -8.91 -5.21
N HIS A 39 -18.26 -9.01 -3.88
CA HIS A 39 -18.63 -7.90 -2.99
C HIS A 39 -17.63 -6.74 -3.03
N TYR A 40 -16.32 -7.02 -3.06
CA TYR A 40 -15.30 -5.97 -3.20
C TYR A 40 -15.32 -5.35 -4.59
N ALA A 41 -15.57 -6.15 -5.63
CA ALA A 41 -15.72 -5.64 -6.99
C ALA A 41 -16.93 -4.70 -7.10
N ALA A 42 -18.03 -4.99 -6.41
CA ALA A 42 -19.19 -4.10 -6.35
C ALA A 42 -18.86 -2.76 -5.68
N PHE A 43 -18.12 -2.79 -4.57
CA PHE A 43 -17.64 -1.58 -3.89
C PHE A 43 -16.71 -0.74 -4.79
N ILE A 44 -15.71 -1.37 -5.42
CA ILE A 44 -14.76 -0.70 -6.33
C ILE A 44 -15.49 -0.04 -7.50
N ARG A 45 -16.47 -0.73 -8.10
CA ARG A 45 -17.27 -0.16 -9.21
C ARG A 45 -18.12 1.04 -8.80
N ALA A 46 -18.56 1.09 -7.54
CA ALA A 46 -19.35 2.20 -7.02
C ALA A 46 -18.48 3.42 -6.63
N ALA A 47 -17.16 3.25 -6.51
CA ALA A 47 -16.27 4.33 -6.11
C ALA A 47 -16.10 5.36 -7.25
N PRO A 48 -16.34 6.66 -7.01
CA PRO A 48 -16.15 7.70 -8.02
C PRO A 48 -14.68 8.10 -8.21
N PHE A 49 -13.79 7.59 -7.36
CA PHE A 49 -12.39 8.00 -7.25
C PHE A 49 -11.53 6.84 -6.78
N ALA A 50 -10.29 6.76 -7.29
CA ALA A 50 -9.23 5.90 -6.80
C ALA A 50 -7.87 6.61 -6.85
N VAL A 51 -6.91 6.17 -6.05
CA VAL A 51 -5.49 6.54 -6.23
C VAL A 51 -4.77 5.33 -6.78
N LEU A 52 -4.07 5.50 -7.90
CA LEU A 52 -3.25 4.46 -8.51
C LEU A 52 -1.78 4.81 -8.31
N ALA A 53 -1.06 3.91 -7.65
CA ALA A 53 0.38 3.99 -7.48
C ALA A 53 1.11 3.07 -8.47
N THR A 54 2.21 3.55 -9.03
CA THR A 54 3.12 2.78 -9.88
C THR A 54 4.55 2.95 -9.40
N ALA A 55 5.36 1.89 -9.48
CA ALA A 55 6.78 1.91 -9.13
C ALA A 55 7.64 1.82 -10.38
N GLY A 56 8.74 2.59 -10.43
CA GLY A 56 9.76 2.51 -11.47
C GLY A 56 11.13 2.93 -10.95
N PRO A 57 12.16 3.05 -11.83
CA PRO A 57 13.52 3.43 -11.42
C PRO A 57 13.63 4.77 -10.68
N GLY A 58 12.66 5.67 -10.88
CA GLY A 58 12.57 6.96 -10.18
C GLY A 58 11.82 6.92 -8.85
N GLY A 59 11.36 5.75 -8.40
CA GLY A 59 10.59 5.56 -7.18
C GLY A 59 9.10 5.30 -7.43
N LEU A 60 8.29 5.58 -6.40
CA LEU A 60 6.83 5.45 -6.43
C LEU A 60 6.19 6.77 -6.87
N ASP A 61 5.26 6.69 -7.81
CA ASP A 61 4.37 7.78 -8.20
C ASP A 61 2.92 7.36 -7.95
N ALA A 62 2.12 8.24 -7.34
CA ALA A 62 0.72 7.95 -7.00
C ALA A 62 -0.17 9.11 -7.43
N GLY A 63 -1.18 8.79 -8.25
CA GLY A 63 -2.05 9.79 -8.85
C GLY A 63 -3.53 9.47 -8.73
N PRO A 64 -4.40 10.48 -8.65
CA PRO A 64 -5.84 10.30 -8.64
C PRO A 64 -6.35 9.77 -9.99
N ARG A 65 -7.42 8.97 -9.95
CA ARG A 65 -8.16 8.45 -11.09
C ARG A 65 -9.64 8.66 -10.84
N GLY A 66 -10.33 9.33 -11.77
CA GLY A 66 -11.71 9.74 -11.58
C GLY A 66 -11.82 10.97 -10.65
N ALA A 67 -13.03 11.20 -10.14
CA ALA A 67 -13.55 12.46 -9.61
C ALA A 67 -13.57 13.63 -10.62
N ALA A 68 -14.59 14.48 -10.49
CA ALA A 68 -14.56 15.79 -11.15
C ALA A 68 -13.38 16.59 -10.60
N ALA A 69 -12.80 17.49 -11.42
CA ALA A 69 -11.91 18.50 -10.88
C ALA A 69 -12.68 19.28 -9.80
N GLY A 70 -12.10 19.36 -8.60
CA GLY A 70 -12.59 20.22 -7.53
C GLY A 70 -12.38 21.69 -7.85
#